data_AF-A0A1J4JIB8-F1
#
_entry.id   AF-A0A1J4JIB8-F1
#
_cell.length_a   1.000
_cell.length_b   1.000
_cell.length_c   1.000
_cell.angle_alpha   90.00
_cell.angle_beta   90.00
_cell.angle_gamma   90.00
#
_symmetry.space_group_name_H-M   'P 1'
#
loop_
_entity.id
_entity.type
_entity.pdbx_description
1 polymer ?
#
loop_
_entity_poly.entity_id
_entity_poly.type
_entity_poly.pdbx_seq_one_letter_code
_entity_poly.pdbx_strand_id
1 'polypeptide(L)'
;MGNRRFGRRAPAPSPVSRLKSVPHRWLSCPNHGLPIHVETRPNLYFIPMKTPLTEHIANSLNQVSMWTPPSAISKAKQLVKTTPCHFLAINVAQHHEVITEQDWQAVGANYARCGVPKDYNSSSIDSFCKIINNELDKVKNETLVCLVYCGCGLNRSGFCIAAYLTRHCNIILTNSLKMLDESSPRLIYLQKPLDVLSSTFQTSSLIHGAAPDWVKIDEKIGPIGDIPLPLEKFNAIKKVSKKPASSEEKIEILSILADATSVMAENSGKLGRFEKTSFEGKEFEFPSYNSTLWNNKSFELLRNKPFLMTFEPRGVRVFIIVNQESLVFLVDPHYNVWELKVRANCQVPAVACAYLVEEKKRCVLLTTDLYVLGKVNLCTTYSLTDRLAHLSHSFTSKLKFDSLDQQYLLSFVFRPMTKLVNASKLRKDLSNLFVKCDGISFHEIEGNPLESIFLPINPSFILQFDYNGNDKAILYARGENSHLEPVGVYIAKSPKYNGFDGRTNRFEYDKDKHVWIPIAVGHNDPPSTTEEVQTLLSFLQTNISYDNIFKELDKISINTD
;
A
#
# COMPACT_ATOMS: atom_id res chain seq x y z
N MET A 1 -18.72 31.10 -3.29
CA MET A 1 -18.77 29.63 -3.34
C MET A 1 -18.40 29.18 -4.75
N GLY A 2 -17.19 28.68 -4.96
CA GLY A 2 -16.73 28.24 -6.28
C GLY A 2 -16.47 26.74 -6.26
N ASN A 3 -17.35 25.97 -6.91
CA ASN A 3 -17.12 24.56 -7.21
C ASN A 3 -15.85 24.43 -8.05
N ARG A 4 -14.72 24.13 -7.40
CA ARG A 4 -13.53 23.65 -8.11
C ARG A 4 -13.88 22.28 -8.66
N ARG A 5 -14.32 22.26 -9.92
CA ARG A 5 -14.30 21.07 -10.76
C ARG A 5 -12.94 20.41 -10.54
N PHE A 6 -12.94 19.20 -9.97
CA PHE A 6 -11.76 18.34 -9.91
C PHE A 6 -11.35 18.03 -11.35
N GLY A 7 -10.61 18.95 -11.97
CA GLY A 7 -10.02 18.72 -13.28
C GLY A 7 -9.23 17.42 -13.25
N ARG A 8 -9.32 16.65 -14.34
CA ARG A 8 -8.56 15.41 -14.54
C ARG A 8 -7.06 15.71 -14.41
N ARG A 9 -6.54 15.64 -13.19
CA ARG A 9 -5.10 15.51 -12.98
C ARG A 9 -4.78 14.07 -13.34
N ALA A 10 -3.91 13.87 -14.33
CA ALA A 10 -3.37 12.56 -14.63
C ALA A 10 -2.91 11.91 -13.30
N PRO A 11 -3.17 10.60 -13.09
CA PRO A 11 -2.59 9.90 -11.95
C PRO A 11 -1.07 10.16 -12.00
N ALA A 12 -0.49 10.53 -10.85
CA ALA A 12 0.96 10.65 -10.82
C ALA A 12 1.55 9.25 -11.12
N PRO A 13 2.71 9.18 -11.77
CA PRO A 13 3.38 7.91 -11.96
C PRO A 13 3.53 7.19 -10.61
N SER A 14 3.19 5.90 -10.58
CA SER A 14 3.29 5.06 -9.38
C SER A 14 4.73 5.12 -8.87
N PRO A 15 4.98 5.54 -7.62
CA PRO A 15 6.35 5.63 -7.08
C PRO A 15 7.01 4.24 -6.92
N VAL A 16 6.24 3.17 -7.07
CA VAL A 16 6.62 1.79 -6.72
C VAL A 16 6.18 0.83 -7.83
N SER A 17 6.98 -0.21 -8.10
CA SER A 17 6.77 -1.17 -9.20
C SER A 17 5.67 -2.19 -8.87
N ARG A 18 4.83 -2.52 -9.85
CA ARG A 18 3.72 -3.50 -9.77
C ARG A 18 4.08 -4.93 -10.18
N LEU A 19 5.37 -5.28 -10.17
CA LEU A 19 5.85 -6.63 -10.53
C LEU A 19 5.11 -7.68 -9.68
N LYS A 20 4.50 -8.68 -10.34
CA LYS A 20 3.72 -9.78 -9.72
C LYS A 20 2.47 -9.35 -8.93
N SER A 21 1.74 -8.35 -9.43
CA SER A 21 0.44 -7.92 -8.88
C SER A 21 -0.72 -8.85 -9.27
N VAL A 22 -1.83 -8.71 -8.53
CA VAL A 22 -3.07 -9.44 -8.77
C VAL A 22 -3.70 -8.95 -10.09
N PRO A 23 -4.10 -9.85 -11.01
CA PRO A 23 -4.64 -9.44 -12.30
C PRO A 23 -5.89 -8.57 -12.20
N HIS A 24 -6.10 -7.68 -13.16
CA HIS A 24 -7.33 -6.90 -13.26
C HIS A 24 -8.56 -7.82 -13.37
N ARG A 25 -9.65 -7.49 -12.67
CA ARG A 25 -10.90 -8.28 -12.57
C ARG A 25 -10.79 -9.61 -11.85
N TRP A 26 -9.63 -9.94 -11.29
CA TRP A 26 -9.42 -11.22 -10.61
C TRP A 26 -10.37 -11.43 -9.40
N LEU A 27 -10.66 -10.36 -8.64
CA LEU A 27 -11.59 -10.41 -7.50
C LEU A 27 -13.05 -10.64 -7.89
N SER A 28 -13.42 -10.37 -9.14
CA SER A 28 -14.78 -10.55 -9.67
C SER A 28 -14.89 -11.78 -10.58
N CYS A 29 -13.78 -12.23 -11.16
CA CYS A 29 -13.74 -13.40 -12.01
C CYS A 29 -13.98 -14.69 -11.20
N PRO A 30 -14.87 -15.59 -11.68
CA PRO A 30 -15.02 -16.92 -11.12
C PRO A 30 -13.69 -17.67 -11.09
N ASN A 31 -13.51 -18.52 -10.08
CA ASN A 31 -12.29 -19.30 -9.92
C ASN A 31 -12.09 -20.26 -11.09
N HIS A 32 -13.14 -21.01 -11.47
CA HIS A 32 -13.10 -22.01 -12.54
C HIS A 32 -14.48 -22.17 -13.20
N GLY A 33 -14.50 -22.76 -14.40
CA GLY A 33 -15.68 -23.34 -15.04
C GLY A 33 -15.87 -24.83 -14.70
N LEU A 34 -16.91 -25.44 -15.24
CA LEU A 34 -17.13 -26.90 -15.19
C LEU A 34 -16.16 -27.61 -16.14
N PRO A 35 -15.80 -28.88 -15.88
CA PRO A 35 -14.97 -29.64 -16.79
C PRO A 35 -15.64 -29.81 -18.16
N ILE A 36 -14.89 -29.55 -19.22
CA ILE A 36 -15.29 -29.79 -20.59
C ILE A 36 -14.68 -31.14 -21.00
N HIS A 37 -15.54 -32.08 -21.35
CA HIS A 37 -15.20 -33.44 -21.74
C HIS A 37 -15.94 -33.81 -23.02
N VAL A 38 -15.31 -34.64 -23.87
CA VAL A 38 -15.89 -35.09 -25.14
C VAL A 38 -15.68 -36.59 -25.32
N GLU A 39 -16.69 -37.28 -25.83
CA GLU A 39 -16.65 -38.74 -26.02
C GLU A 39 -15.54 -39.17 -26.99
N THR A 40 -15.18 -38.33 -27.96
CA THR A 40 -14.10 -38.60 -28.91
C THR A 40 -12.70 -38.60 -28.28
N ARG A 41 -12.56 -38.09 -27.05
CA ARG A 41 -11.30 -38.07 -26.26
C ARG A 41 -11.64 -38.37 -24.79
N PRO A 42 -11.98 -39.62 -24.43
CA PRO A 42 -12.53 -39.95 -23.11
C PRO A 42 -11.53 -39.80 -21.95
N ASN A 43 -10.23 -39.73 -22.26
CA ASN A 43 -9.15 -39.53 -21.29
C ASN A 43 -8.71 -38.07 -21.16
N LEU A 44 -9.51 -37.09 -21.62
CA LEU A 44 -9.16 -35.68 -21.63
C LEU A 44 -10.26 -34.80 -21.04
N TYR A 45 -9.88 -33.94 -20.09
CA TYR A 45 -10.72 -32.90 -19.54
C TYR A 45 -10.05 -31.55 -19.65
N PHE A 46 -10.81 -30.51 -20.01
CA PHE A 46 -10.39 -29.12 -19.89
C PHE A 46 -11.14 -28.43 -18.76
N ILE A 47 -10.41 -27.74 -17.87
CA ILE A 47 -11.01 -26.88 -16.86
C ILE A 47 -10.51 -25.45 -17.12
N PRO A 48 -11.35 -24.58 -17.70
CA PRO A 48 -11.01 -23.17 -17.83
C PRO A 48 -11.06 -22.51 -16.45
N MET A 49 -10.05 -21.74 -16.10
CA MET A 49 -9.97 -21.09 -14.80
C MET A 49 -9.24 -19.75 -14.85
N LYS A 50 -9.47 -18.89 -13.85
CA LYS A 50 -8.60 -17.73 -13.65
C LYS A 50 -7.26 -18.19 -13.08
N THR A 51 -6.22 -17.40 -13.31
CA THR A 51 -4.91 -17.71 -12.71
C THR A 51 -5.03 -17.84 -11.19
N PRO A 52 -4.52 -18.91 -10.58
CA PRO A 52 -4.33 -18.94 -9.14
C PRO A 52 -3.36 -17.83 -8.69
N LEU A 53 -3.35 -17.52 -7.40
CA LEU A 53 -2.39 -16.64 -6.75
C LEU A 53 -1.48 -17.44 -5.82
N THR A 54 -0.29 -16.92 -5.53
CA THR A 54 0.60 -17.53 -4.54
C THR A 54 -0.09 -17.51 -3.17
N GLU A 55 0.29 -18.42 -2.27
CA GLU A 55 -0.29 -18.46 -0.91
C GLU A 55 -0.10 -17.12 -0.19
N HIS A 56 1.08 -16.51 -0.31
CA HIS A 56 1.37 -15.19 0.25
C HIS A 56 0.35 -14.14 -0.20
N ILE A 57 0.14 -13.98 -1.52
CA ILE A 57 -0.81 -13.01 -2.05
C ILE A 57 -2.25 -13.36 -1.64
N ALA A 58 -2.63 -14.63 -1.73
CA ALA A 58 -3.98 -15.08 -1.41
C ALA A 58 -4.33 -14.83 0.07
N ASN A 59 -3.39 -15.07 0.98
CA ASN A 59 -3.53 -14.81 2.41
C ASN A 59 -3.75 -13.32 2.69
N SER A 60 -2.96 -12.44 2.05
CA SER A 60 -3.08 -11.00 2.28
C SER A 60 -4.39 -10.38 1.77
N LEU A 61 -5.08 -11.04 0.84
CA LEU A 61 -6.40 -10.58 0.38
C LEU A 61 -7.55 -10.98 1.33
N ASN A 62 -7.28 -11.82 2.33
CA ASN A 62 -8.25 -12.32 3.32
C ASN A 62 -9.57 -12.80 2.68
N GLN A 63 -9.47 -13.56 1.58
CA GLN A 63 -10.65 -14.05 0.88
C GLN A 63 -11.29 -15.24 1.62
N VAL A 64 -12.63 -15.32 1.57
CA VAL A 64 -13.39 -16.46 2.11
C VAL A 64 -12.94 -17.80 1.53
N SER A 65 -12.55 -17.82 0.26
CA SER A 65 -12.00 -18.99 -0.41
C SER A 65 -10.73 -18.61 -1.16
N MET A 66 -9.62 -19.16 -0.70
CA MET A 66 -8.32 -18.98 -1.35
C MET A 66 -8.30 -19.72 -2.68
N TRP A 67 -7.80 -19.06 -3.73
CA TRP A 67 -7.60 -19.65 -5.06
C TRP A 67 -6.11 -19.74 -5.38
N THR A 68 -5.49 -20.81 -4.90
CA THR A 68 -4.07 -21.18 -5.03
C THR A 68 -3.90 -22.47 -5.85
N PRO A 69 -2.69 -22.80 -6.36
CA PRO A 69 -2.47 -24.07 -7.07
C PRO A 69 -2.95 -25.32 -6.30
N PRO A 70 -2.70 -25.48 -4.98
CA PRO A 70 -3.26 -26.58 -4.20
C PRO A 70 -4.80 -26.65 -4.26
N SER A 71 -5.47 -25.50 -4.09
CA SER A 71 -6.93 -25.43 -4.13
C SER A 71 -7.50 -25.76 -5.51
N ALA A 72 -6.80 -25.36 -6.58
CA ALA A 72 -7.20 -25.64 -7.96
C ALA A 72 -7.11 -27.14 -8.27
N ILE A 73 -6.05 -27.82 -7.83
CA ILE A 73 -5.91 -29.28 -7.97
C ILE A 73 -6.98 -30.03 -7.18
N SER A 74 -7.19 -29.65 -5.92
CA SER A 74 -8.23 -30.25 -5.08
C SER A 74 -9.61 -30.10 -5.73
N LYS A 75 -9.91 -28.92 -6.27
CA LYS A 75 -11.17 -28.66 -6.95
C LYS A 75 -11.31 -29.46 -8.25
N ALA A 76 -10.24 -29.58 -9.04
CA ALA A 76 -10.24 -30.37 -10.25
C ALA A 76 -10.52 -31.86 -9.98
N LYS A 77 -9.89 -32.43 -8.95
CA LYS A 77 -10.16 -33.81 -8.49
C LYS A 77 -11.63 -34.01 -8.14
N GLN A 78 -12.23 -33.06 -7.42
CA GLN A 78 -13.65 -33.11 -7.04
C GLN A 78 -14.59 -33.09 -8.27
N LEU A 79 -14.23 -32.32 -9.31
CA LEU A 79 -15.08 -32.11 -10.48
C LEU A 79 -15.03 -33.28 -11.47
N VAL A 80 -13.84 -33.84 -11.73
CA VAL A 80 -13.64 -34.87 -12.77
C VAL A 80 -14.05 -36.26 -12.27
N LYS A 81 -13.93 -36.54 -10.96
CA LYS A 81 -14.36 -37.80 -10.32
C LYS A 81 -13.82 -39.10 -10.96
N THR A 82 -12.71 -39.03 -11.70
CA THR A 82 -11.99 -40.20 -12.22
C THR A 82 -10.62 -40.32 -11.55
N THR A 83 -10.09 -41.55 -11.46
CA THR A 83 -8.75 -41.84 -10.94
C THR A 83 -8.17 -43.03 -11.71
N PRO A 84 -6.88 -43.02 -12.08
CA PRO A 84 -5.87 -41.98 -11.85
C PRO A 84 -6.02 -40.75 -12.77
N CYS A 85 -5.69 -39.57 -12.23
CA CYS A 85 -5.67 -38.30 -12.96
C CYS A 85 -4.24 -37.74 -13.02
N HIS A 86 -3.84 -37.30 -14.21
CA HIS A 86 -2.64 -36.51 -14.43
C HIS A 86 -3.00 -35.05 -14.69
N PHE A 87 -2.36 -34.11 -13.99
CA PHE A 87 -2.68 -32.70 -14.09
C PHE A 87 -1.67 -31.95 -14.94
N LEU A 88 -2.16 -31.18 -15.91
CA LEU A 88 -1.36 -30.26 -16.72
C LEU A 88 -1.91 -28.83 -16.58
N ALA A 89 -1.14 -27.96 -15.94
CA ALA A 89 -1.44 -26.54 -15.84
C ALA A 89 -0.90 -25.80 -17.07
N ILE A 90 -1.79 -25.16 -17.84
CA ILE A 90 -1.44 -24.46 -19.08
C ILE A 90 -1.69 -22.96 -18.91
N ASN A 91 -0.61 -22.19 -18.80
CA ASN A 91 -0.69 -20.72 -18.81
C ASN A 91 -0.77 -20.22 -20.26
N VAL A 92 -1.93 -19.68 -20.65
CA VAL A 92 -2.14 -19.13 -22.00
C VAL A 92 -1.83 -17.63 -22.10
N ALA A 93 -1.33 -17.01 -21.02
CA ALA A 93 -0.94 -15.61 -21.03
C ALA A 93 0.43 -15.39 -21.69
N GLN A 94 0.52 -14.42 -22.59
CA GLN A 94 1.81 -13.99 -23.17
C GLN A 94 2.72 -13.36 -22.11
N HIS A 95 2.14 -12.52 -21.24
CA HIS A 95 2.82 -11.82 -20.14
C HIS A 95 1.95 -11.90 -18.88
N HIS A 96 2.45 -11.40 -17.74
CA HIS A 96 1.77 -11.37 -16.43
C HIS A 96 1.65 -12.76 -15.77
N GLU A 97 2.81 -13.34 -15.47
CA GLU A 97 2.90 -14.58 -14.70
C GLU A 97 2.91 -14.26 -13.20
N VAL A 98 1.86 -14.73 -12.50
CA VAL A 98 1.72 -14.60 -11.05
C VAL A 98 2.20 -15.87 -10.35
N ILE A 99 2.02 -17.02 -11.00
CA ILE A 99 2.38 -18.36 -10.54
C ILE A 99 3.44 -18.91 -11.48
N THR A 100 4.50 -19.49 -10.92
CA THR A 100 5.62 -20.08 -11.64
C THR A 100 5.40 -21.57 -11.93
N GLU A 101 6.26 -22.14 -12.76
CA GLU A 101 6.32 -23.60 -12.97
C GLU A 101 6.56 -24.37 -11.66
N GLN A 102 7.43 -23.86 -10.78
CA GLN A 102 7.77 -24.50 -9.51
C GLN A 102 6.56 -24.64 -8.59
N ASP A 103 5.69 -23.62 -8.56
CA ASP A 103 4.46 -23.63 -7.76
C ASP A 103 3.49 -24.73 -8.19
N TRP A 104 3.43 -25.07 -9.48
CA TRP A 104 2.61 -26.16 -10.00
C TRP A 104 3.24 -27.53 -9.77
N GLN A 105 4.55 -27.63 -9.98
CA GLN A 105 5.29 -28.87 -9.72
C GLN A 105 5.21 -29.27 -8.23
N ALA A 106 5.23 -28.30 -7.32
CA ALA A 106 5.09 -28.52 -5.88
C ALA A 106 3.76 -29.20 -5.49
N VAL A 107 2.72 -29.07 -6.31
CA VAL A 107 1.40 -29.70 -6.08
C VAL A 107 1.16 -30.92 -6.98
N GLY A 108 2.22 -31.42 -7.63
CA GLY A 108 2.17 -32.61 -8.49
C GLY A 108 1.50 -32.39 -9.84
N ALA A 109 1.52 -31.15 -10.36
CA ALA A 109 1.02 -30.84 -11.70
C ALA A 109 2.18 -30.49 -12.64
N ASN A 110 2.12 -31.00 -13.87
CA ASN A 110 3.00 -30.56 -14.94
C ASN A 110 2.62 -29.15 -15.38
N TYR A 111 3.59 -28.39 -15.88
CA TYR A 111 3.40 -27.02 -16.33
C TYR A 111 3.73 -26.88 -17.81
N ALA A 112 2.93 -26.08 -18.52
CA ALA A 112 3.26 -25.62 -19.86
C ALA A 112 2.81 -24.17 -20.05
N ARG A 113 3.55 -23.44 -20.89
CA ARG A 113 3.16 -22.10 -21.32
C ARG A 113 2.85 -22.07 -22.81
N CYS A 114 1.70 -21.50 -23.15
CA CYS A 114 1.26 -21.28 -24.52
C CYS A 114 0.82 -19.83 -24.69
N GLY A 115 1.78 -18.90 -24.75
CA GLY A 115 1.48 -17.46 -24.75
C GLY A 115 0.66 -17.02 -25.96
N VAL A 116 -0.63 -16.75 -25.77
CA VAL A 116 -1.51 -16.23 -26.82
C VAL A 116 -1.37 -14.70 -26.88
N PRO A 117 -0.98 -14.11 -28.02
CA PRO A 117 -0.86 -12.66 -28.13
C PRO A 117 -2.22 -11.98 -28.01
N LYS A 118 -2.22 -10.68 -27.73
CA LYS A 118 -3.46 -9.87 -27.66
C LYS A 118 -4.28 -9.94 -28.96
N ASP A 119 -3.59 -10.13 -30.09
CA ASP A 119 -4.24 -10.16 -31.39
C ASP A 119 -4.80 -11.53 -31.78
N TYR A 120 -4.48 -12.59 -31.01
CA TYR A 120 -4.77 -13.98 -31.33
C TYR A 120 -4.17 -14.41 -32.69
N ASN A 121 -3.78 -15.67 -32.82
CA ASN A 121 -3.26 -16.18 -34.09
C ASN A 121 -3.36 -17.71 -34.17
N SER A 122 -3.28 -18.23 -35.39
CA SER A 122 -3.30 -19.68 -35.64
C SER A 122 -2.10 -20.41 -35.04
N SER A 123 -0.92 -19.78 -35.00
CA SER A 123 0.29 -20.42 -34.45
C SER A 123 0.20 -20.71 -32.94
N SER A 124 -0.57 -19.90 -32.18
CA SER A 124 -0.88 -20.19 -30.78
C SER A 124 -1.77 -21.43 -30.65
N ILE A 125 -2.70 -21.64 -31.60
CA ILE A 125 -3.54 -22.85 -31.63
C ILE A 125 -2.66 -24.08 -31.86
N ASP A 126 -1.76 -24.03 -32.84
CA ASP A 126 -0.84 -25.13 -33.15
C ASP A 126 0.02 -25.48 -31.93
N SER A 127 0.57 -24.47 -31.27
CA SER A 127 1.39 -24.63 -30.06
C SER A 127 0.60 -25.27 -28.92
N PHE A 128 -0.63 -24.80 -28.68
CA PHE A 128 -1.52 -25.34 -27.64
C PHE A 128 -1.87 -26.81 -27.91
N CYS A 129 -2.23 -27.14 -29.16
CA CYS A 129 -2.56 -28.50 -29.57
C CYS A 129 -1.36 -29.44 -29.40
N LYS A 130 -0.16 -28.98 -29.78
CA LYS A 130 1.08 -29.74 -29.62
C LYS A 130 1.37 -30.06 -28.15
N ILE A 131 1.21 -29.08 -27.25
CA ILE A 131 1.40 -29.29 -25.80
C ILE A 131 0.49 -30.41 -25.28
N ILE A 132 -0.80 -30.36 -25.61
CA ILE A 132 -1.78 -31.34 -25.11
C ILE A 132 -1.53 -32.71 -25.69
N ASN A 133 -1.33 -32.83 -27.01
CA ASN A 133 -1.11 -34.12 -27.65
C ASN A 133 0.18 -34.78 -27.15
N ASN A 134 1.27 -34.01 -27.00
CA ASN A 134 2.51 -34.51 -26.42
C ASN A 134 2.33 -35.03 -24.99
N GLU A 135 1.45 -34.40 -24.21
CA GLU A 135 1.17 -34.86 -22.85
C GLU A 135 0.28 -36.10 -22.85
N LEU A 136 -0.77 -36.14 -23.67
CA LEU A 136 -1.62 -37.32 -23.86
C LEU A 136 -0.80 -38.56 -24.25
N ASP A 137 0.21 -38.40 -25.10
CA ASP A 137 1.10 -39.49 -25.52
C ASP A 137 1.90 -40.09 -24.35
N LYS A 138 2.13 -39.31 -23.28
CA LYS A 138 2.81 -39.76 -22.06
C LYS A 138 1.86 -40.47 -21.09
N VAL A 139 0.62 -40.00 -20.95
CA VAL A 139 -0.36 -40.52 -19.97
C VAL A 139 -1.36 -41.53 -20.53
N LYS A 140 -0.82 -42.58 -21.16
CA LYS A 140 -1.60 -43.60 -21.91
C LYS A 140 -2.71 -44.29 -21.10
N ASN A 141 -2.56 -44.43 -19.78
CA ASN A 141 -3.50 -45.14 -18.90
C ASN A 141 -4.18 -44.24 -17.87
N GLU A 142 -4.05 -42.92 -17.99
CA GLU A 142 -4.59 -41.96 -17.03
C GLU A 142 -5.49 -40.94 -17.69
N THR A 143 -6.35 -40.30 -16.91
CA THR A 143 -7.12 -39.15 -17.37
C THR A 143 -6.25 -37.90 -17.32
N LEU A 144 -5.98 -37.26 -18.46
CA LEU A 144 -5.33 -35.96 -18.52
C LEU A 144 -6.34 -34.85 -18.19
N VAL A 145 -6.06 -34.09 -17.14
CA VAL A 145 -6.85 -32.92 -16.73
C VAL A 145 -6.04 -31.65 -17.01
N CYS A 146 -6.42 -30.93 -18.05
CA CYS A 146 -5.80 -29.67 -18.46
C CYS A 146 -6.45 -28.49 -17.74
N LEU A 147 -5.71 -27.86 -16.83
CA LEU A 147 -6.11 -26.63 -16.15
C LEU A 147 -5.67 -25.43 -16.97
N VAL A 148 -6.57 -24.81 -17.74
CA VAL A 148 -6.24 -23.77 -18.72
C VAL A 148 -6.54 -22.39 -18.17
N TYR A 149 -5.52 -21.57 -17.94
CA TYR A 149 -5.67 -20.30 -17.24
C TYR A 149 -4.90 -19.14 -17.87
N CYS A 150 -5.36 -17.92 -17.55
CA CYS A 150 -4.73 -16.70 -18.02
C CYS A 150 -4.79 -15.60 -16.96
N GLY A 151 -3.72 -14.80 -16.86
CA GLY A 151 -3.66 -13.59 -16.05
C GLY A 151 -4.34 -12.36 -16.69
N CYS A 152 -5.12 -12.52 -17.76
CA CYS A 152 -5.79 -11.40 -18.45
C CYS A 152 -7.28 -11.64 -18.72
N GLY A 153 -7.91 -12.57 -17.97
CA GLY A 153 -9.29 -12.99 -18.18
C GLY A 153 -9.43 -14.25 -19.06
N LEU A 154 -10.66 -14.66 -19.35
CA LEU A 154 -10.96 -16.01 -19.85
C LEU A 154 -10.95 -16.17 -21.39
N ASN A 155 -10.92 -15.08 -22.16
CA ASN A 155 -10.99 -15.15 -23.64
C ASN A 155 -9.91 -16.04 -24.27
N ARG A 156 -8.67 -15.95 -23.77
CA ARG A 156 -7.54 -16.77 -24.29
C ARG A 156 -7.72 -18.25 -23.95
N SER A 157 -8.20 -18.56 -22.74
CA SER A 157 -8.49 -19.95 -22.36
C SER A 157 -9.60 -20.51 -23.24
N GLY A 158 -10.69 -19.76 -23.44
CA GLY A 158 -11.77 -20.14 -24.33
C GLY A 158 -11.30 -20.32 -25.78
N PHE A 159 -10.51 -19.38 -26.31
CA PHE A 159 -9.93 -19.46 -27.65
C PHE A 159 -9.15 -20.76 -27.87
N CYS A 160 -8.25 -21.09 -26.95
CA CYS A 160 -7.43 -22.30 -27.05
C CYS A 160 -8.26 -23.60 -26.95
N ILE A 161 -9.19 -23.68 -25.99
CA ILE A 161 -10.02 -24.88 -25.81
C ILE A 161 -10.94 -25.07 -27.02
N ALA A 162 -11.65 -24.03 -27.47
CA ALA A 162 -12.54 -24.12 -28.62
C ALA A 162 -11.79 -24.57 -29.89
N ALA A 163 -10.57 -24.07 -30.10
CA ALA A 163 -9.75 -24.45 -31.23
C ALA A 163 -9.31 -25.92 -31.14
N TYR A 164 -8.92 -26.41 -29.96
CA TYR A 164 -8.55 -27.80 -29.76
C TYR A 164 -9.72 -28.75 -30.03
N LEU A 165 -10.90 -28.48 -29.46
CA LEU A 165 -12.11 -29.28 -29.68
C LEU A 165 -12.44 -29.36 -31.17
N THR A 166 -12.34 -28.23 -31.86
CA THR A 166 -12.65 -28.16 -33.29
C THR A 166 -11.65 -28.94 -34.15
N ARG A 167 -10.36 -28.86 -33.81
CA ARG A 167 -9.29 -29.49 -34.61
C ARG A 167 -9.09 -30.98 -34.32
N HIS A 168 -9.26 -31.41 -33.08
CA HIS A 168 -8.81 -32.72 -32.60
C HIS A 168 -9.91 -33.61 -32.02
N CYS A 169 -11.12 -33.09 -31.81
CA CYS A 169 -12.25 -33.83 -31.25
C CYS A 169 -13.42 -34.00 -32.24
N ASN A 170 -13.25 -33.56 -33.49
CA ASN A 170 -14.28 -33.61 -34.55
C ASN A 170 -15.59 -32.90 -34.18
N ILE A 171 -15.49 -31.75 -33.50
CA ILE A 171 -16.63 -30.94 -33.08
C ILE A 171 -16.67 -29.67 -33.92
N ILE A 172 -17.81 -29.34 -34.53
CA ILE A 172 -17.93 -28.08 -35.27
C ILE A 172 -17.74 -26.88 -34.34
N LEU A 173 -17.16 -25.78 -34.85
CA LEU A 173 -16.79 -24.61 -34.03
C LEU A 173 -17.95 -24.08 -33.17
N THR A 174 -19.16 -24.00 -33.72
CA THR A 174 -20.36 -23.53 -33.01
C THR A 174 -20.71 -24.43 -31.81
N ASN A 175 -20.54 -25.75 -31.94
CA ASN A 175 -20.78 -26.69 -30.84
C ASN A 175 -19.67 -26.61 -29.80
N SER A 176 -18.41 -26.45 -30.22
CA SER A 176 -17.29 -26.20 -29.32
C SER A 176 -17.57 -24.98 -28.43
N LEU A 177 -18.02 -23.87 -29.01
CA LEU A 177 -18.37 -22.65 -28.27
C LEU A 177 -19.56 -22.85 -27.32
N LYS A 178 -20.58 -23.63 -27.73
CA LYS A 178 -21.71 -23.97 -26.86
C LYS A 178 -21.26 -24.73 -25.61
N MET A 179 -20.37 -25.72 -25.77
CA MET A 179 -19.80 -26.45 -24.63
C MET A 179 -19.01 -25.54 -23.68
N LEU A 180 -18.33 -24.53 -24.23
CA LEU A 180 -17.61 -23.54 -23.43
C LEU A 180 -18.58 -22.67 -22.61
N ASP A 181 -19.69 -22.24 -23.20
CA ASP A 181 -20.72 -21.44 -22.51
C ASP A 181 -21.45 -22.24 -21.41
N GLU A 182 -21.62 -23.56 -21.62
CA GLU A 182 -22.13 -24.49 -20.59
C GLU A 182 -21.13 -24.68 -19.43
N SER A 183 -19.83 -24.59 -19.71
CA SER A 183 -18.78 -24.71 -18.68
C SER A 183 -18.69 -23.48 -17.78
N SER A 184 -18.71 -22.29 -18.37
CA SER A 184 -18.63 -21.04 -17.62
C SER A 184 -19.37 -19.95 -18.38
N PRO A 185 -20.08 -19.03 -17.70
CA PRO A 185 -20.76 -17.94 -18.37
C PRO A 185 -19.81 -17.18 -19.30
N ARG A 186 -19.98 -17.40 -20.60
CA ARG A 186 -19.22 -16.85 -21.73
C ARG A 186 -17.72 -16.67 -21.50
N LEU A 187 -16.96 -17.75 -21.74
CA LEU A 187 -15.49 -17.70 -21.73
C LEU A 187 -14.92 -16.74 -22.79
N ILE A 188 -15.57 -16.66 -23.96
CA ILE A 188 -15.21 -15.73 -25.03
C ILE A 188 -16.28 -14.64 -25.13
N TYR A 189 -15.89 -13.42 -24.75
CA TYR A 189 -16.76 -12.23 -24.72
C TYR A 189 -16.20 -11.06 -25.55
N LEU A 190 -15.11 -11.28 -26.29
CA LEU A 190 -14.56 -10.33 -27.25
C LEU A 190 -14.78 -10.86 -28.68
N GLN A 191 -15.00 -9.95 -29.63
CA GLN A 191 -15.19 -10.32 -31.04
C GLN A 191 -13.93 -10.92 -31.67
N LYS A 192 -12.78 -10.30 -31.42
CA LYS A 192 -11.49 -10.66 -32.03
C LYS A 192 -11.12 -12.15 -31.99
N PRO A 193 -11.18 -12.87 -30.85
CA PRO A 193 -10.92 -14.31 -30.83
C PRO A 193 -11.88 -15.12 -31.71
N LEU A 194 -13.16 -14.72 -31.82
CA LEU A 194 -14.15 -15.40 -32.67
C LEU A 194 -13.84 -15.19 -34.14
N ASP A 195 -13.40 -13.99 -34.54
CA ASP A 195 -13.00 -13.71 -35.92
C ASP A 195 -11.83 -14.60 -36.34
N VAL A 196 -10.81 -14.71 -35.48
CA VAL A 196 -9.65 -15.56 -35.74
C VAL A 196 -10.05 -17.03 -35.80
N LEU A 197 -10.87 -17.53 -34.87
CA LEU A 197 -11.38 -18.91 -34.94
C LEU A 197 -12.17 -19.16 -36.23
N SER A 198 -13.07 -18.24 -36.58
CA SER A 198 -13.91 -18.38 -37.78
C SER A 198 -13.07 -18.43 -39.05
N SER A 199 -12.05 -17.57 -39.13
CA SER A 199 -11.07 -17.57 -40.22
C SER A 199 -10.21 -18.84 -40.26
N THR A 200 -9.68 -19.29 -39.11
CA THR A 200 -8.82 -20.48 -39.02
C THR A 200 -9.56 -21.74 -39.45
N PHE A 201 -10.85 -21.86 -39.10
CA PHE A 201 -11.67 -23.04 -39.39
C PHE A 201 -12.61 -22.86 -40.59
N GLN A 202 -12.47 -21.77 -41.37
CA GLN A 202 -13.27 -21.48 -42.57
C GLN A 202 -14.78 -21.58 -42.33
N THR A 203 -15.24 -21.02 -41.21
CA THR A 203 -16.67 -21.00 -40.83
C THR A 203 -17.27 -19.61 -41.03
N SER A 204 -18.60 -19.51 -41.01
CA SER A 204 -19.31 -18.23 -41.03
C SER A 204 -18.92 -17.36 -39.83
N SER A 205 -18.83 -16.05 -40.03
CA SER A 205 -18.54 -15.09 -38.96
C SER A 205 -19.50 -15.25 -37.78
N LEU A 206 -18.94 -15.52 -36.60
CA LEU A 206 -19.68 -15.63 -35.35
C LEU A 206 -19.66 -14.30 -34.60
N ILE A 207 -20.75 -13.96 -33.91
CA ILE A 207 -20.85 -12.72 -33.13
C ILE A 207 -20.82 -13.07 -31.65
N HIS A 208 -20.01 -12.36 -30.86
CA HIS A 208 -20.00 -12.55 -29.42
C HIS A 208 -21.34 -12.06 -28.82
N GLY A 209 -21.86 -12.75 -27.80
CA GLY A 209 -22.99 -12.20 -27.05
C GLY A 209 -22.57 -11.36 -25.84
N ALA A 210 -23.54 -11.05 -24.99
CA ALA A 210 -23.34 -10.16 -23.84
C ALA A 210 -22.23 -10.66 -22.90
N ALA A 211 -21.32 -9.78 -22.51
CA ALA A 211 -20.25 -10.11 -21.59
C ALA A 211 -20.79 -10.62 -20.24
N PRO A 212 -20.04 -11.47 -19.52
CA PRO A 212 -20.43 -11.89 -18.18
C PRO A 212 -20.58 -10.71 -17.21
N ASP A 213 -21.42 -10.83 -16.19
CA ASP A 213 -21.70 -9.73 -15.23
C ASP A 213 -20.44 -9.19 -14.52
N TRP A 214 -19.41 -10.03 -14.37
CA TRP A 214 -18.14 -9.64 -13.78
C TRP A 214 -17.21 -8.86 -14.73
N VAL A 215 -17.60 -8.72 -16.01
CA VAL A 215 -16.87 -8.03 -17.08
C VAL A 215 -17.67 -6.83 -17.57
N LYS A 216 -17.17 -5.63 -17.31
CA LYS A 216 -17.69 -4.39 -17.93
C LYS A 216 -16.72 -3.93 -19.03
N ILE A 217 -17.03 -4.21 -20.29
CA ILE A 217 -16.11 -3.96 -21.43
C ILE A 217 -15.75 -2.47 -21.54
N ASP A 218 -16.72 -1.57 -21.39
CA ASP A 218 -16.54 -0.11 -21.51
C ASP A 218 -16.32 0.59 -20.17
N GLU A 219 -15.88 -0.15 -19.15
CA GLU A 219 -15.60 0.40 -17.84
C GLU A 219 -14.47 1.42 -17.89
N LYS A 220 -14.83 2.69 -17.70
CA LYS A 220 -13.87 3.79 -17.60
C LYS A 220 -13.82 4.24 -16.15
N ILE A 221 -12.60 4.30 -15.62
CA ILE A 221 -12.35 4.90 -14.32
C ILE A 221 -12.56 6.40 -14.46
N GLY A 222 -13.64 6.89 -13.85
CA GLY A 222 -13.94 8.32 -13.81
C GLY A 222 -12.92 9.08 -12.96
N PRO A 223 -12.84 10.42 -13.10
CA PRO A 223 -12.07 11.21 -12.15
C PRO A 223 -12.61 11.00 -10.73
N ILE A 224 -11.79 11.31 -9.72
CA ILE A 224 -12.28 11.48 -8.35
C ILE A 224 -13.41 12.51 -8.40
N GLY A 225 -14.64 12.04 -8.21
CA GLY A 225 -15.82 12.91 -8.15
C GLY A 225 -15.81 13.72 -6.85
N ASP A 226 -16.93 14.36 -6.53
CA ASP A 226 -17.13 14.96 -5.21
C ASP A 226 -17.29 13.84 -4.16
N ILE A 227 -16.16 13.30 -3.71
CA ILE A 227 -16.06 12.38 -2.59
C ILE A 227 -15.94 13.24 -1.32
N PRO A 228 -16.77 13.02 -0.29
CA PRO A 228 -16.77 13.81 0.94
C PRO A 228 -15.60 13.43 1.86
N LEU A 229 -14.39 13.28 1.31
CA LEU A 229 -13.17 12.99 2.05
C LEU A 229 -12.22 14.20 1.96
N PRO A 230 -11.51 14.52 3.05
CA PRO A 230 -10.50 15.56 3.02
C PRO A 230 -9.38 15.21 2.03
N LEU A 231 -8.81 16.23 1.40
CA LEU A 231 -7.63 16.10 0.57
C LEU A 231 -6.40 16.29 1.46
N GLU A 232 -5.66 15.21 1.72
CA GLU A 232 -4.31 15.30 2.27
C GLU A 232 -3.37 15.56 1.11
N LYS A 233 -3.19 16.85 0.81
CA LYS A 233 -2.12 17.31 -0.06
C LYS A 233 -1.07 17.87 0.88
N PHE A 234 0.16 17.39 0.81
CA PHE A 234 1.31 18.07 1.41
C PHE A 234 1.96 18.98 0.37
N ASN A 235 1.15 19.85 -0.26
CA ASN A 235 1.68 20.89 -1.16
C ASN A 235 2.05 22.16 -0.37
N ALA A 236 1.76 22.19 0.93
CA ALA A 236 2.07 23.25 1.86
C ALA A 236 3.52 23.71 1.72
N ILE A 237 4.47 22.77 1.67
CA ILE A 237 5.89 23.06 1.53
C ILE A 237 6.11 24.01 0.35
N LYS A 238 5.70 23.62 -0.87
CA LYS A 238 5.84 24.46 -2.07
C LYS A 238 5.16 25.84 -1.97
N LYS A 239 4.09 25.97 -1.18
CA LYS A 239 3.37 27.25 -1.00
C LYS A 239 4.03 28.15 0.05
N VAL A 240 4.64 27.57 1.08
CA VAL A 240 5.26 28.30 2.20
C VAL A 240 6.77 28.50 2.03
N SER A 241 7.37 27.79 1.07
CA SER A 241 8.77 27.93 0.68
C SER A 241 9.00 29.13 -0.24
N LYS A 242 10.20 29.70 -0.18
CA LYS A 242 10.74 30.66 -1.15
C LYS A 242 11.22 29.93 -2.40
N LYS A 243 12.10 28.94 -2.20
CA LYS A 243 12.75 28.13 -3.23
C LYS A 243 13.14 26.75 -2.66
N PRO A 244 13.29 25.72 -3.49
CA PRO A 244 14.14 24.59 -3.17
C PRO A 244 15.57 25.09 -2.89
N ALA A 245 16.28 24.47 -1.95
CA ALA A 245 17.67 24.79 -1.68
C ALA A 245 18.57 24.46 -2.89
N SER A 246 19.63 25.25 -3.11
CA SER A 246 20.72 24.90 -4.03
C SER A 246 21.47 23.65 -3.56
N SER A 247 22.33 23.07 -4.41
CA SER A 247 23.15 21.92 -4.02
C SER A 247 24.05 22.25 -2.82
N GLU A 248 24.65 23.44 -2.79
CA GLU A 248 25.50 23.91 -1.70
C GLU A 248 24.71 24.12 -0.40
N GLU A 249 23.56 24.81 -0.48
CA GLU A 249 22.66 25.01 0.65
C GLU A 249 22.19 23.65 1.20
N LYS A 250 21.84 22.71 0.32
CA LYS A 250 21.41 21.37 0.72
C LYS A 250 22.52 20.62 1.47
N ILE A 251 23.76 20.66 0.99
CA ILE A 251 24.91 20.03 1.65
C ILE A 251 25.17 20.65 3.04
N GLU A 252 25.13 21.98 3.13
CA GLU A 252 25.29 22.70 4.41
C GLU A 252 24.21 22.28 5.42
N ILE A 253 22.94 22.36 5.02
CA ILE A 253 21.80 22.08 5.89
C ILE A 253 21.76 20.62 6.34
N LEU A 254 22.06 19.68 5.44
CA LEU A 254 22.17 18.27 5.82
C LEU A 254 23.38 18.01 6.73
N SER A 255 24.47 18.78 6.62
CA SER A 255 25.60 18.71 7.55
C SER A 255 25.22 19.19 8.95
N ILE A 256 24.52 20.33 9.05
CA ILE A 256 24.02 20.86 10.33
C ILE A 256 23.09 19.84 11.00
N LEU A 257 22.21 19.20 10.23
CA LEU A 257 21.32 18.16 10.74
C LEU A 257 22.11 16.94 11.23
N ALA A 258 23.07 16.47 10.43
CA ALA A 258 23.89 15.31 10.78
C ALA A 258 24.66 15.55 12.07
N ASP A 259 25.29 16.72 12.21
CA ASP A 259 26.02 17.14 13.41
C ASP A 259 25.10 17.28 14.63
N ALA A 260 23.87 17.77 14.45
CA ALA A 260 22.88 17.85 15.54
C ALA A 260 22.45 16.46 16.03
N THR A 261 22.44 15.46 15.13
CA THR A 261 21.98 14.10 15.43
C THR A 261 23.10 13.10 15.71
N SER A 262 24.36 13.44 15.45
CA SER A 262 25.51 12.54 15.57
C SER A 262 25.65 11.96 16.99
N VAL A 263 25.39 12.76 18.01
CA VAL A 263 25.48 12.30 19.41
C VAL A 263 24.42 11.25 19.76
N MET A 264 23.33 11.18 19.00
CA MET A 264 22.32 10.11 19.15
C MET A 264 22.86 8.77 18.63
N ALA A 265 23.80 8.77 17.69
CA ALA A 265 24.48 7.57 17.19
C ALA A 265 25.46 6.97 18.19
N GLU A 266 26.12 7.81 18.98
CA GLU A 266 27.06 7.35 20.01
C GLU A 266 26.31 6.75 21.21
N ASN A 267 25.15 7.31 21.59
CA ASN A 267 24.39 6.88 22.77
C ASN A 267 23.41 5.72 22.53
N SER A 268 22.99 5.46 21.29
CA SER A 268 21.97 4.44 20.98
C SER A 268 22.49 2.99 20.92
N GLY A 269 23.81 2.78 21.02
CA GLY A 269 24.42 1.46 20.85
C GLY A 269 24.10 0.82 19.49
N LYS A 270 24.35 -0.49 19.34
CA LYS A 270 24.11 -1.26 18.09
C LYS A 270 22.62 -1.40 17.68
N LEU A 271 21.67 -0.77 18.37
CA LEU A 271 20.22 -0.91 18.10
C LEU A 271 19.59 0.30 17.38
N GLY A 272 20.28 1.44 17.25
CA GLY A 272 19.78 2.56 16.46
C GLY A 272 19.73 2.20 14.98
N ARG A 273 18.54 2.18 14.36
CA ARG A 273 18.43 2.12 12.90
C ARG A 273 18.83 3.50 12.36
N PHE A 274 19.86 3.55 11.52
CA PHE A 274 20.28 4.76 10.83
C PHE A 274 19.91 4.69 9.35
N GLU A 275 19.41 5.79 8.81
CA GLU A 275 19.20 5.94 7.39
C GLU A 275 20.42 6.62 6.77
N LYS A 276 21.05 5.92 5.82
CA LYS A 276 22.13 6.48 5.01
C LYS A 276 21.56 7.07 3.74
N THR A 277 21.99 8.28 3.42
CA THR A 277 21.69 8.94 2.15
C THR A 277 22.97 9.53 1.58
N SER A 278 23.10 9.54 0.25
CA SER A 278 24.20 10.21 -0.43
C SER A 278 23.66 11.31 -1.35
N PHE A 279 24.35 12.44 -1.35
CA PHE A 279 24.05 13.54 -2.25
C PHE A 279 25.36 14.12 -2.78
N GLU A 280 25.50 14.18 -4.11
CA GLU A 280 26.73 14.63 -4.79
C GLU A 280 28.02 13.97 -4.24
N GLY A 281 27.95 12.69 -3.88
CA GLY A 281 29.09 11.92 -3.37
C GLY A 281 29.40 12.10 -1.89
N LYS A 282 28.70 12.99 -1.17
CA LYS A 282 28.79 13.09 0.30
C LYS A 282 27.73 12.21 0.95
N GLU A 283 28.17 11.34 1.86
CA GLU A 283 27.30 10.51 2.68
C GLU A 283 26.84 11.26 3.93
N PHE A 284 25.56 11.09 4.25
CA PHE A 284 24.95 11.56 5.49
C PHE A 284 24.24 10.39 6.15
N GLU A 285 24.29 10.36 7.48
CA GLU A 285 23.67 9.34 8.31
C GLU A 285 22.77 10.01 9.34
N PHE A 286 21.48 9.63 9.34
CA PHE A 286 20.47 10.22 10.21
C PHE A 286 19.79 9.14 11.06
N PRO A 287 19.52 9.40 12.34
CA PRO A 287 18.78 8.47 13.18
C PRO A 287 17.36 8.31 12.62
N SER A 288 16.93 7.06 12.45
CA SER A 288 15.53 6.78 12.18
C SER A 288 14.69 6.95 13.44
N TYR A 289 13.41 7.29 13.26
CA TYR A 289 12.48 7.36 14.38
C TYR A 289 12.24 5.96 14.93
N ASN A 290 12.61 5.74 16.20
CA ASN A 290 12.42 4.46 16.85
C ASN A 290 11.21 4.51 17.78
N SER A 291 10.04 4.19 17.24
CA SER A 291 8.82 4.11 18.01
C SER A 291 8.47 2.66 18.31
N THR A 292 8.60 2.26 19.56
CA THR A 292 8.21 0.91 20.01
C THR A 292 6.70 0.87 20.19
N LEU A 293 6.03 -0.01 19.46
CA LEU A 293 4.59 -0.22 19.63
C LEU A 293 4.26 -0.66 21.06
N TRP A 294 3.18 -0.10 21.61
CA TRP A 294 2.66 -0.47 22.92
C TRP A 294 2.45 -1.97 23.06
N ASN A 295 2.94 -2.54 24.16
CA ASN A 295 2.90 -3.97 24.43
C ASN A 295 2.80 -4.25 25.94
N ASN A 296 2.91 -5.52 26.32
CA ASN A 296 2.80 -5.97 27.70
C ASN A 296 3.90 -5.42 28.64
N LYS A 297 5.05 -4.98 28.11
CA LYS A 297 6.15 -4.38 28.89
C LYS A 297 6.02 -2.87 29.03
N SER A 298 5.12 -2.22 28.28
CA SER A 298 5.00 -0.75 28.30
C SER A 298 4.71 -0.20 29.69
N PHE A 299 3.84 -0.84 30.47
CA PHE A 299 3.55 -0.38 31.83
C PHE A 299 4.73 -0.52 32.80
N GLU A 300 5.52 -1.57 32.65
CA GLU A 300 6.73 -1.76 33.47
C GLU A 300 7.72 -0.62 33.23
N LEU A 301 7.96 -0.28 31.96
CA LEU A 301 8.83 0.84 31.59
C LEU A 301 8.30 2.17 32.14
N LEU A 302 7.02 2.45 31.95
CA LEU A 302 6.40 3.71 32.38
C LEU A 302 6.33 3.88 33.89
N ARG A 303 6.39 2.80 34.68
CA ARG A 303 6.43 2.87 36.15
C ARG A 303 7.85 3.05 36.69
N ASN A 304 8.85 2.55 35.97
CA ASN A 304 10.23 2.53 36.43
C ASN A 304 11.02 3.78 36.04
N LYS A 305 10.53 4.54 35.06
CA LYS A 305 11.24 5.72 34.52
C LYS A 305 10.28 6.88 34.27
N PRO A 306 10.75 8.14 34.32
CA PRO A 306 9.91 9.29 34.07
C PRO A 306 9.63 9.47 32.57
N PHE A 307 8.35 9.63 32.22
CA PHE A 307 7.89 9.88 30.85
C PHE A 307 6.97 11.10 30.75
N LEU A 308 7.02 11.76 29.61
CA LEU A 308 5.97 12.67 29.14
C LEU A 308 5.17 12.00 28.02
N MET A 309 3.91 12.40 27.87
CA MET A 309 3.02 11.90 26.82
C MET A 309 2.43 13.04 25.98
N THR A 310 2.15 12.75 24.72
CA THR A 310 1.50 13.69 23.80
C THR A 310 0.78 12.95 22.67
N PHE A 311 -0.13 13.63 21.98
CA PHE A 311 -0.89 13.09 20.85
C PHE A 311 -0.01 12.98 19.60
N GLU A 312 -0.14 11.92 18.81
CA GLU A 312 0.57 11.72 17.54
C GLU A 312 -0.28 12.22 16.36
N PRO A 313 0.02 13.40 15.77
CA PRO A 313 -0.80 13.98 14.70
C PRO A 313 -0.57 13.29 13.35
N ARG A 314 -1.62 13.23 12.53
CA ARG A 314 -1.56 12.87 11.11
C ARG A 314 -0.88 14.00 10.34
N GLY A 315 0.41 13.84 10.10
CA GLY A 315 1.23 14.80 9.41
C GLY A 315 2.54 14.17 8.93
N VAL A 316 3.36 14.98 8.29
CA VAL A 316 4.68 14.56 7.83
C VAL A 316 5.71 15.00 8.87
N ARG A 317 6.53 14.07 9.35
CA ARG A 317 7.66 14.41 10.23
C ARG A 317 8.70 15.19 9.42
N VAL A 318 9.18 16.29 9.98
CA VAL A 318 10.11 17.20 9.30
C VAL A 318 11.12 17.76 10.30
N PHE A 319 12.26 18.20 9.81
CA PHE A 319 13.20 19.03 10.59
C PHE A 319 13.10 20.48 10.17
N ILE A 320 13.19 21.38 11.15
CA ILE A 320 13.31 22.82 10.95
C ILE A 320 14.72 23.22 11.34
N ILE A 321 15.44 23.81 10.41
CA ILE A 321 16.85 24.18 10.59
C ILE A 321 17.00 25.67 10.35
N VAL A 322 17.62 26.37 11.29
CA VAL A 322 18.01 27.76 11.15
C VAL A 322 19.52 27.81 11.01
N ASN A 323 20.02 28.29 9.87
CA ASN A 323 21.45 28.36 9.60
C ASN A 323 22.10 29.59 10.26
N GLN A 324 23.41 29.76 10.08
CA GLN A 324 24.17 30.88 10.64
C GLN A 324 23.70 32.27 10.15
N GLU A 325 23.09 32.32 8.95
CA GLU A 325 22.53 33.53 8.35
C GLU A 325 21.09 33.83 8.80
N SER A 326 20.57 33.07 9.77
CA SER A 326 19.18 33.16 10.25
C SER A 326 18.11 32.85 9.19
N LEU A 327 18.50 32.15 8.12
CA LEU A 327 17.58 31.59 7.14
C LEU A 327 16.98 30.28 7.67
N VAL A 328 15.70 30.06 7.39
CA VAL A 328 14.94 28.91 7.91
C VAL A 328 14.69 27.91 6.79
N PHE A 329 15.11 26.68 7.02
CA PHE A 329 14.96 25.57 6.11
C PHE A 329 14.08 24.48 6.71
N LEU A 330 13.40 23.76 5.83
CA LEU A 330 12.64 22.56 6.15
C LEU A 330 13.25 21.37 5.42
N VAL A 331 13.50 20.30 6.16
CA VAL A 331 13.94 18.99 5.62
C VAL A 331 12.80 18.00 5.73
N ASP A 332 12.39 17.43 4.61
CA ASP A 332 11.33 16.41 4.55
C ASP A 332 11.88 14.98 4.79
N PRO A 333 11.03 13.94 4.92
CA PRO A 333 11.48 12.56 5.11
C PRO A 333 12.31 11.97 3.96
N HIS A 334 12.34 12.65 2.80
CA HIS A 334 13.15 12.25 1.64
C HIS A 334 14.42 13.10 1.53
N TYR A 335 14.77 13.84 2.59
CA TYR A 335 15.94 14.73 2.65
C TYR A 335 15.93 15.80 1.54
N ASN A 336 14.75 16.20 1.06
CA ASN A 336 14.63 17.40 0.26
C ASN A 336 14.64 18.62 1.19
N VAL A 337 15.38 19.65 0.78
CA VAL A 337 15.60 20.85 1.58
C VAL A 337 14.92 22.04 0.91
N TRP A 338 14.15 22.78 1.70
CA TRP A 338 13.35 23.90 1.22
C TRP A 338 13.56 25.13 2.10
N GLU A 339 13.94 26.26 1.51
CA GLU A 339 14.02 27.53 2.23
C GLU A 339 12.59 28.08 2.45
N LEU A 340 12.26 28.49 3.67
CA LEU A 340 10.94 28.99 4.05
C LEU A 340 10.87 30.52 4.03
N LYS A 341 9.67 31.07 3.81
CA LYS A 341 9.37 32.51 3.95
C LYS A 341 9.21 32.89 5.43
N VAL A 342 10.28 32.75 6.21
CA VAL A 342 10.22 32.88 7.67
C VAL A 342 11.40 33.71 8.16
N ARG A 343 11.12 34.62 9.10
CA ARG A 343 12.14 35.32 9.88
C ARG A 343 12.36 34.58 11.20
N ALA A 344 13.62 34.28 11.50
CA ALA A 344 14.03 33.68 12.76
C ALA A 344 14.76 34.69 13.63
N ASN A 345 14.30 34.85 14.87
CA ASN A 345 14.95 35.68 15.90
C ASN A 345 15.45 34.83 17.08
N CYS A 346 15.81 33.57 16.82
CA CYS A 346 16.39 32.66 17.81
C CYS A 346 17.93 32.67 17.70
N GLN A 347 18.60 32.02 18.64
CA GLN A 347 20.04 31.76 18.51
C GLN A 347 20.29 30.78 17.36
N VAL A 348 21.42 30.92 16.68
CA VAL A 348 21.79 30.13 15.51
C VAL A 348 23.17 29.47 15.68
N PRO A 349 23.40 28.28 15.11
CA PRO A 349 22.44 27.46 14.36
C PRO A 349 21.37 26.88 15.30
N ALA A 350 20.23 26.46 14.75
CA ALA A 350 19.21 25.78 15.53
C ALA A 350 18.55 24.65 14.73
N VAL A 351 18.27 23.54 15.42
CA VAL A 351 17.68 22.34 14.81
C VAL A 351 16.55 21.84 15.69
N ALA A 352 15.35 21.76 15.14
CA ALA A 352 14.17 21.23 15.83
C ALA A 352 13.44 20.18 14.98
N CYS A 353 12.80 19.23 15.64
CA CYS A 353 11.88 18.29 15.02
C CYS A 353 10.44 18.82 15.07
N ALA A 354 9.65 18.57 14.03
CA ALA A 354 8.25 18.97 13.97
C ALA A 354 7.39 18.02 13.14
N TYR A 355 6.06 18.17 13.27
CA TYR A 355 5.09 17.63 12.32
C TYR A 355 4.57 18.74 11.43
N LEU A 356 4.62 18.54 10.12
CA LEU A 356 3.95 19.35 9.13
C LEU A 356 2.53 18.83 8.92
N VAL A 357 1.55 19.70 9.18
CA VAL A 357 0.12 19.43 9.03
C VAL A 357 -0.48 20.48 8.10
N GLU A 358 -1.12 20.04 7.01
CA GLU A 358 -1.84 20.93 6.09
C GLU A 358 -3.35 20.85 6.37
N GLU A 359 -3.96 21.98 6.71
CA GLU A 359 -5.41 22.10 6.85
C GLU A 359 -5.92 23.27 5.98
N LYS A 360 -6.71 22.94 4.95
CA LYS A 360 -7.32 23.92 4.03
C LYS A 360 -6.28 24.86 3.38
N LYS A 361 -6.14 26.09 3.89
CA LYS A 361 -5.21 27.14 3.41
C LYS A 361 -4.14 27.47 4.46
N ARG A 362 -3.90 26.56 5.40
CA ARG A 362 -2.97 26.74 6.51
C ARG A 362 -2.01 25.55 6.56
N CYS A 363 -0.74 25.84 6.69
CA CYS A 363 0.30 24.90 7.10
C CYS A 363 0.64 25.17 8.56
N VAL A 364 0.66 24.11 9.37
CA VAL A 364 1.07 24.18 10.77
C VAL A 364 2.27 23.28 10.98
N LEU A 365 3.35 23.86 11.50
CA LEU A 365 4.52 23.14 11.98
C LEU A 365 4.40 22.97 13.50
N LEU A 366 4.05 21.76 13.92
CA LEU A 366 3.92 21.35 15.32
C LEU A 366 5.31 20.93 15.85
N THR A 367 6.03 21.86 16.46
CA THR A 367 7.37 21.62 16.99
C THR A 367 7.32 20.64 18.17
N THR A 368 8.18 19.63 18.15
CA THR A 368 8.12 18.47 19.07
C THR A 368 9.33 18.38 20.00
N ASP A 369 10.56 18.59 19.50
CA ASP A 369 11.78 18.58 20.32
C ASP A 369 12.84 19.51 19.69
N LEU A 370 13.81 19.98 20.48
CA LEU A 370 14.87 20.90 20.08
C LEU A 370 16.24 20.28 20.33
N TYR A 371 17.05 20.16 19.28
CA TYR A 371 18.34 19.46 19.34
C TYR A 371 19.50 20.42 19.52
N VAL A 372 19.48 21.53 18.78
CA VAL A 372 20.56 22.52 18.81
C VAL A 372 19.95 23.90 18.95
N LEU A 373 20.59 24.73 19.78
CA LEU A 373 20.30 26.16 19.89
C LEU A 373 21.61 26.91 20.15
N GLY A 374 22.08 27.66 19.16
CA GLY A 374 23.38 28.30 19.23
C GLY A 374 24.52 27.27 19.20
N LYS A 375 25.50 27.43 20.09
CA LYS A 375 26.66 26.53 20.21
C LYS A 375 26.38 25.28 21.06
N VAL A 376 25.16 25.11 21.56
CA VAL A 376 24.81 24.06 22.51
C VAL A 376 23.99 22.99 21.80
N ASN A 377 24.49 21.74 21.85
CA ASN A 377 23.67 20.57 21.56
C ASN A 377 22.91 20.22 22.85
N LEU A 378 21.60 20.40 22.83
CA LEU A 378 20.74 20.24 24.00
C LEU A 378 20.49 18.77 24.32
N CYS A 379 20.61 17.87 23.34
CA CYS A 379 20.38 16.44 23.53
C CYS A 379 21.42 15.78 24.43
N THR A 380 22.58 16.39 24.63
CA THR A 380 23.68 15.85 25.45
C THR A 380 23.69 16.35 26.88
N THR A 381 22.98 17.45 27.13
CA THR A 381 23.14 18.24 28.36
C THR A 381 21.84 18.46 29.11
N TYR A 382 20.70 18.36 28.42
CA TYR A 382 19.40 18.75 28.97
C TYR A 382 18.39 17.62 28.88
N SER A 383 17.60 17.49 29.96
CA SER A 383 16.42 16.63 30.01
C SER A 383 15.39 17.07 28.96
N LEU A 384 14.48 16.17 28.56
CA LEU A 384 13.38 16.50 27.64
C LEU A 384 12.59 17.72 28.12
N THR A 385 12.36 17.86 29.43
CA THR A 385 11.59 18.99 30.00
C THR A 385 12.28 20.33 29.71
N ASP A 386 13.59 20.40 29.89
CA ASP A 386 14.37 21.60 29.63
C ASP A 386 14.42 21.91 28.12
N ARG A 387 14.60 20.88 27.29
CA ARG A 387 14.57 21.02 25.83
C ARG A 387 13.22 21.57 25.35
N LEU A 388 12.11 21.09 25.92
CA LEU A 388 10.76 21.59 25.61
C LEU A 388 10.57 23.06 26.06
N ALA A 389 11.14 23.45 27.19
CA ALA A 389 11.11 24.85 27.65
C ALA A 389 11.86 25.77 26.67
N HIS A 390 13.07 25.39 26.25
CA HIS A 390 13.83 26.09 25.22
C HIS A 390 13.11 26.09 23.87
N LEU A 391 12.48 24.97 23.49
CA LEU A 391 11.72 24.85 22.25
C LEU A 391 10.56 25.84 22.21
N SER A 392 9.81 25.97 23.29
CA SER A 392 8.66 26.87 23.38
C SER A 392 9.10 28.34 23.39
N HIS A 393 10.00 28.71 24.31
CA HIS A 393 10.33 30.11 24.59
C HIS A 393 11.40 30.69 23.66
N SER A 394 12.41 29.91 23.30
CA SER A 394 13.61 30.40 22.61
C SER A 394 13.66 30.06 21.12
N PHE A 395 12.87 29.08 20.67
CA PHE A 395 12.81 28.67 19.26
C PHE A 395 11.44 28.95 18.61
N THR A 396 10.40 28.21 19.00
CA THR A 396 9.08 28.23 18.32
C THR A 396 8.45 29.63 18.32
N SER A 397 8.51 30.34 19.45
CA SER A 397 7.94 31.69 19.56
C SER A 397 8.67 32.74 18.70
N LYS A 398 9.93 32.45 18.32
CA LYS A 398 10.83 33.33 17.58
C LYS A 398 10.79 33.15 16.06
N LEU A 399 10.06 32.16 15.57
CA LEU A 399 9.82 31.96 14.14
C LEU A 399 8.55 32.70 13.71
N LYS A 400 8.69 33.63 12.76
CA LYS A 400 7.56 34.43 12.23
C LYS A 400 7.47 34.27 10.72
N PHE A 401 6.30 33.84 10.26
CA PHE A 401 6.02 33.75 8.84
C PHE A 401 5.97 35.15 8.22
N ASP A 402 6.76 35.35 7.18
CA ASP A 402 6.92 36.61 6.48
C ASP A 402 6.17 36.52 5.15
N SER A 403 4.86 36.77 5.19
CA SER A 403 4.05 36.84 3.96
C SER A 403 3.31 38.16 3.85
N LEU A 404 3.58 38.85 2.73
CA LEU A 404 2.84 40.02 2.26
C LEU A 404 1.51 39.64 1.60
N ASP A 405 1.32 38.37 1.23
CA ASP A 405 0.16 37.88 0.49
C ASP A 405 -0.59 36.82 1.31
N GLN A 406 -1.80 37.16 1.80
CA GLN A 406 -2.55 36.40 2.82
C GLN A 406 -3.23 35.12 2.32
N GLN A 407 -2.93 34.65 1.10
CA GLN A 407 -3.68 33.52 0.53
C GLN A 407 -3.40 32.17 1.20
N TYR A 408 -2.24 32.03 1.86
CA TYR A 408 -1.83 30.81 2.54
C TYR A 408 -1.00 31.12 3.79
N LEU A 409 -1.38 30.57 4.94
CA LEU A 409 -0.76 30.88 6.23
C LEU A 409 0.19 29.76 6.68
N LEU A 410 1.37 30.12 7.17
CA LEU A 410 2.23 29.21 7.94
C LEU A 410 2.16 29.59 9.42
N SER A 411 2.00 28.60 10.29
CA SER A 411 2.05 28.78 11.74
C SER A 411 3.04 27.81 12.37
N PHE A 412 3.82 28.30 13.33
CA PHE A 412 4.62 27.47 14.21
C PHE A 412 3.87 27.34 15.54
N VAL A 413 3.64 26.11 15.98
CA VAL A 413 2.88 25.80 17.20
C VAL A 413 3.66 24.79 18.00
N PHE A 414 3.88 25.07 19.28
CA PHE A 414 4.49 24.10 20.19
C PHE A 414 3.53 22.93 20.40
N ARG A 415 3.99 21.69 20.19
CA ARG A 415 3.23 20.48 20.47
C ARG A 415 3.28 20.21 21.98
N PRO A 416 2.18 20.41 22.72
CA PRO A 416 2.21 20.26 24.17
C PRO A 416 2.46 18.80 24.56
N MET A 417 3.30 18.60 25.57
CA MET A 417 3.48 17.32 26.26
C MET A 417 2.99 17.45 27.70
N THR A 418 2.49 16.36 28.27
CA THR A 418 1.94 16.33 29.64
C THR A 418 2.42 15.12 30.41
N LYS A 419 2.28 15.15 31.74
CA LYS A 419 2.59 14.02 32.64
C LYS A 419 1.57 12.89 32.46
N LEU A 420 1.98 11.66 32.78
CA LEU A 420 1.12 10.46 32.68
C LEU A 420 -0.18 10.56 33.49
N VAL A 421 -0.15 11.27 34.63
CA VAL A 421 -1.34 11.52 35.47
C VAL A 421 -2.48 12.28 34.77
N ASN A 422 -2.21 12.87 33.60
CA ASN A 422 -3.20 13.58 32.79
C ASN A 422 -3.67 12.77 31.57
N ALA A 423 -3.38 11.46 31.51
CA ALA A 423 -3.66 10.63 30.35
C ALA A 423 -5.15 10.63 29.97
N SER A 424 -6.05 10.45 30.93
CA SER A 424 -7.50 10.48 30.65
C SER A 424 -7.99 11.83 30.15
N LYS A 425 -7.40 12.94 30.61
CA LYS A 425 -7.72 14.28 30.12
C LYS A 425 -7.28 14.43 28.66
N LEU A 426 -6.02 14.08 28.36
CA LEU A 426 -5.49 14.13 27.00
C LEU A 426 -6.34 13.28 26.04
N ARG A 427 -6.76 12.08 26.45
CA ARG A 427 -7.64 11.22 25.63
C ARG A 427 -8.95 11.92 25.25
N LYS A 428 -9.61 12.58 26.20
CA LYS A 428 -10.86 13.32 25.93
C LYS A 428 -10.61 14.47 24.93
N ASP A 429 -9.48 15.14 25.09
CA ASP A 429 -9.10 16.30 24.28
C ASP A 429 -8.69 15.92 22.85
N LEU A 430 -8.26 14.68 22.58
CA LEU A 430 -7.86 14.22 21.23
C LEU A 430 -8.90 14.54 20.14
N SER A 431 -10.18 14.40 20.47
CA SER A 431 -11.28 14.67 19.52
C SER A 431 -11.48 16.16 19.21
N ASN A 432 -11.03 17.04 20.11
CA ASN A 432 -11.16 18.49 20.03
C ASN A 432 -9.93 19.16 19.41
N LEU A 433 -8.84 18.40 19.17
CA LEU A 433 -7.67 18.93 18.49
C LEU A 433 -8.02 19.30 17.04
N PHE A 434 -7.45 20.40 16.56
CA PHE A 434 -7.62 20.83 15.17
C PHE A 434 -7.03 19.81 14.18
N VAL A 435 -6.06 19.02 14.64
CA VAL A 435 -5.40 17.96 13.87
C VAL A 435 -5.94 16.59 14.25
N LYS A 436 -6.08 15.71 13.28
CA LYS A 436 -6.42 14.29 13.51
C LYS A 436 -5.21 13.56 14.06
N CYS A 437 -5.43 12.59 14.93
CA CYS A 437 -4.34 11.86 15.59
C CYS A 437 -4.46 10.35 15.37
N ASP A 438 -3.33 9.69 15.15
CA ASP A 438 -3.27 8.24 15.03
C ASP A 438 -3.16 7.56 16.41
N GLY A 439 -2.61 8.26 17.40
CA GLY A 439 -2.49 7.73 18.75
C GLY A 439 -1.82 8.66 19.73
N ILE A 440 -1.13 8.07 20.70
CA ILE A 440 -0.39 8.77 21.75
C ILE A 440 1.03 8.22 21.79
N SER A 441 2.01 9.10 21.91
CA SER A 441 3.42 8.76 22.12
C SER A 441 3.86 9.09 23.54
N PHE A 442 4.71 8.25 24.11
CA PHE A 442 5.36 8.42 25.40
C PHE A 442 6.87 8.59 25.17
N HIS A 443 7.44 9.66 25.70
CA HIS A 443 8.84 10.04 25.56
C HIS A 443 9.51 10.04 26.93
N GLU A 444 10.61 9.30 27.08
CA GLU A 444 11.36 9.22 28.33
C GLU A 444 12.06 10.57 28.58
N ILE A 445 11.99 11.10 29.81
CA ILE A 445 12.52 12.44 30.12
C ILE A 445 14.04 12.49 29.96
N GLU A 446 14.72 11.43 30.41
CA GLU A 446 16.18 11.26 30.31
C GLU A 446 16.58 10.36 29.12
N GLY A 447 15.64 10.05 28.23
CA GLY A 447 15.87 9.18 27.07
C GLY A 447 16.44 9.91 25.87
N ASN A 448 16.82 9.12 24.87
CA ASN A 448 17.27 9.64 23.59
C ASN A 448 16.10 10.34 22.85
N PRO A 449 16.37 11.45 22.13
CA PRO A 449 15.41 12.00 21.19
C PRO A 449 15.01 10.95 20.13
N LEU A 450 13.84 11.12 19.52
CA LEU A 450 13.29 10.23 18.49
C LEU A 450 12.88 8.82 18.97
N GLU A 451 13.18 8.46 20.21
CA GLU A 451 12.69 7.24 20.85
C GLU A 451 11.35 7.49 21.54
N SER A 452 10.38 6.60 21.32
CA SER A 452 9.08 6.69 21.99
C SER A 452 8.41 5.35 22.11
N ILE A 453 7.47 5.24 23.05
CA ILE A 453 6.45 4.19 23.03
C ILE A 453 5.23 4.75 22.31
N PHE A 454 4.66 4.03 21.35
CA PHE A 454 3.45 4.46 20.64
C PHE A 454 2.25 3.59 21.01
N LEU A 455 1.20 4.21 21.54
CA LEU A 455 -0.12 3.61 21.75
C LEU A 455 -1.05 4.05 20.61
N PRO A 456 -1.35 3.15 19.65
CA PRO A 456 -2.32 3.44 18.60
C PRO A 456 -3.71 3.62 19.21
N ILE A 457 -4.42 4.67 18.81
CA ILE A 457 -5.83 4.89 19.20
C ILE A 457 -6.73 4.74 17.97
N ASN A 458 -6.42 5.48 16.90
CA ASN A 458 -7.09 5.42 15.61
C ASN A 458 -6.03 5.38 14.50
N PRO A 459 -5.19 4.33 14.44
CA PRO A 459 -4.11 4.27 13.48
C PRO A 459 -4.65 4.28 12.06
N SER A 460 -3.92 4.97 11.19
CA SER A 460 -4.22 5.06 9.77
C SER A 460 -3.02 4.69 8.93
N PHE A 461 -3.29 4.25 7.70
CA PHE A 461 -2.28 3.75 6.78
C PHE A 461 -2.39 4.48 5.46
N ILE A 462 -1.25 4.79 4.85
CA ILE A 462 -1.22 5.28 3.47
C ILE A 462 -1.11 4.04 2.60
N LEU A 463 -2.15 3.71 1.84
CA LEU A 463 -2.18 2.52 0.99
C LEU A 463 -2.40 2.92 -0.46
N GLN A 464 -1.71 2.25 -1.37
CA GLN A 464 -1.97 2.39 -2.80
C GLN A 464 -3.25 1.64 -3.16
N PHE A 465 -4.16 2.35 -3.82
CA PHE A 465 -5.42 1.81 -4.29
C PHE A 465 -5.29 1.41 -5.76
N ASP A 466 -5.51 0.14 -6.05
CA ASP A 466 -5.54 -0.37 -7.43
C ASP A 466 -6.92 -0.93 -7.74
N TYR A 467 -7.58 -0.35 -8.72
CA TYR A 467 -8.91 -0.77 -9.12
C TYR A 467 -8.87 -2.14 -9.78
N ASN A 468 -9.62 -3.09 -9.21
CA ASN A 468 -9.64 -4.48 -9.69
C ASN A 468 -10.95 -4.84 -10.41
N GLY A 469 -11.76 -3.87 -10.82
CA GLY A 469 -13.00 -4.10 -11.57
C GLY A 469 -14.26 -4.11 -10.70
N ASN A 470 -15.38 -3.74 -11.32
CA ASN A 470 -16.68 -3.52 -10.69
C ASN A 470 -16.66 -2.53 -9.52
N ASP A 471 -16.74 -3.04 -8.30
CA ASP A 471 -16.77 -2.31 -7.05
C ASP A 471 -15.59 -2.72 -6.15
N LYS A 472 -14.60 -3.45 -6.67
CA LYS A 472 -13.51 -3.98 -5.87
C LYS A 472 -12.18 -3.34 -6.23
N ALA A 473 -11.37 -3.10 -5.21
CA ALA A 473 -10.02 -2.63 -5.33
C ALA A 473 -9.10 -3.40 -4.40
N ILE A 474 -7.82 -3.42 -4.74
CA ILE A 474 -6.78 -4.01 -3.92
C ILE A 474 -6.00 -2.87 -3.29
N LEU A 475 -5.76 -3.00 -1.99
CA LEU A 475 -4.94 -2.07 -1.24
C LEU A 475 -3.54 -2.65 -1.13
N TYR A 476 -2.55 -1.84 -1.48
CA TYR A 476 -1.14 -2.22 -1.48
C TYR A 476 -0.36 -1.38 -0.47
N ALA A 477 0.53 -2.06 0.24
CA ALA A 477 1.59 -1.47 1.05
C ALA A 477 2.94 -1.68 0.35
N ARG A 478 3.98 -1.02 0.85
CA ARG A 478 5.36 -1.17 0.38
C ARG A 478 6.01 -2.38 1.06
N GLY A 479 6.30 -3.41 0.29
CA GLY A 479 7.10 -4.55 0.72
C GLY A 479 8.60 -4.27 0.71
N GLU A 480 9.37 -5.32 0.94
CA GLU A 480 10.84 -5.29 0.82
C GLU A 480 11.26 -4.89 -0.61
N ASN A 481 12.38 -4.20 -0.75
CA ASN A 481 12.89 -3.69 -2.04
C ASN A 481 11.98 -2.70 -2.78
N SER A 482 11.03 -2.06 -2.08
CA SER A 482 10.06 -1.14 -2.70
C SER A 482 9.26 -1.80 -3.82
N HIS A 483 8.76 -3.02 -3.59
CA HIS A 483 7.68 -3.60 -4.37
C HIS A 483 6.34 -3.39 -3.67
N LEU A 484 5.23 -3.41 -4.42
CA LEU A 484 3.89 -3.32 -3.85
C LEU A 484 3.39 -4.70 -3.46
N GLU A 485 3.03 -4.85 -2.20
CA GLU A 485 2.46 -6.08 -1.63
C GLU A 485 1.00 -5.83 -1.23
N PRO A 486 0.07 -6.71 -1.62
CA PRO A 486 -1.32 -6.55 -1.25
C PRO A 486 -1.47 -6.72 0.26
N VAL A 487 -2.31 -5.90 0.88
CA VAL A 487 -2.63 -5.96 2.33
C VAL A 487 -4.13 -6.03 2.61
N GLY A 488 -4.95 -5.95 1.56
CA GLY A 488 -6.37 -6.17 1.69
C GLY A 488 -7.18 -5.80 0.46
N VAL A 489 -8.48 -6.03 0.57
CA VAL A 489 -9.48 -5.70 -0.44
C VAL A 489 -10.37 -4.58 0.08
N TYR A 490 -10.64 -3.62 -0.78
CA TYR A 490 -11.64 -2.58 -0.55
C TYR A 490 -12.84 -2.79 -1.47
N ILE A 491 -14.05 -2.72 -0.90
CA ILE A 491 -15.31 -2.76 -1.64
C ILE A 491 -15.89 -1.35 -1.65
N ALA A 492 -15.92 -0.74 -2.83
CA ALA A 492 -16.39 0.60 -3.08
C ALA A 492 -17.90 0.70 -2.89
N LYS A 493 -18.32 1.53 -1.94
CA LYS A 493 -19.74 1.88 -1.71
C LYS A 493 -20.38 2.64 -2.89
N SER A 494 -19.55 3.19 -3.79
CA SER A 494 -19.98 3.95 -4.96
C SER A 494 -18.89 3.93 -6.02
N PRO A 495 -19.24 3.90 -7.33
CA PRO A 495 -18.26 3.98 -8.42
C PRO A 495 -17.34 5.22 -8.36
N LYS A 496 -17.73 6.27 -7.63
CA LYS A 496 -16.89 7.46 -7.42
C LYS A 496 -15.52 7.12 -6.80
N TYR A 497 -15.48 6.14 -5.90
CA TYR A 497 -14.23 5.70 -5.25
C TYR A 497 -13.26 5.03 -6.21
N ASN A 498 -13.72 4.53 -7.36
CA ASN A 498 -12.85 3.94 -8.37
C ASN A 498 -11.86 4.99 -8.92
N GLY A 499 -12.17 6.30 -8.81
CA GLY A 499 -11.24 7.38 -9.15
C GLY A 499 -9.97 7.43 -8.29
N PHE A 500 -9.89 6.63 -7.22
CA PHE A 500 -8.66 6.41 -6.44
C PHE A 500 -7.63 5.55 -7.15
N ASP A 501 -7.98 4.93 -8.27
CA ASP A 501 -7.09 4.06 -9.02
C ASP A 501 -5.72 4.69 -9.29
N GLY A 502 -4.68 3.91 -8.96
CA GLY A 502 -3.29 4.29 -9.11
C GLY A 502 -2.79 5.36 -8.14
N ARG A 503 -3.56 5.68 -7.07
CA ARG A 503 -3.19 6.70 -6.08
C ARG A 503 -3.00 6.08 -4.71
N THR A 504 -2.20 6.75 -3.89
CA THR A 504 -2.18 6.47 -2.46
C THR A 504 -3.24 7.29 -1.75
N ASN A 505 -3.93 6.65 -0.82
CA ASN A 505 -4.98 7.25 -0.01
C ASN A 505 -4.82 6.76 1.42
N ARG A 506 -5.41 7.50 2.37
CA ARG A 506 -5.34 7.12 3.76
C ARG A 506 -6.54 6.25 4.14
N PHE A 507 -6.28 5.13 4.80
CA PHE A 507 -7.28 4.19 5.27
C PHE A 507 -7.15 3.96 6.77
N GLU A 508 -8.29 3.76 7.42
CA GLU A 508 -8.40 3.13 8.74
C GLU A 508 -8.91 1.69 8.56
N TYR A 509 -8.61 0.82 9.52
CA TYR A 509 -9.15 -0.54 9.55
C TYR A 509 -10.21 -0.67 10.65
N ASP A 510 -11.45 -0.95 10.25
CA ASP A 510 -12.53 -1.27 11.19
C ASP A 510 -12.37 -2.74 11.59
N LYS A 511 -11.82 -2.96 12.80
CA LYS A 511 -11.54 -4.29 13.33
C LYS A 511 -12.78 -5.14 13.55
N ASP A 512 -13.92 -4.51 13.86
CA ASP A 512 -15.16 -5.23 14.20
C ASP A 512 -15.85 -5.73 12.92
N LYS A 513 -15.72 -4.96 11.83
CA LYS A 513 -16.29 -5.33 10.53
C LYS A 513 -15.29 -5.99 9.58
N HIS A 514 -14.01 -6.01 9.94
CA HIS A 514 -12.90 -6.46 9.09
C HIS A 514 -12.84 -5.74 7.73
N VAL A 515 -13.09 -4.43 7.71
CA VAL A 515 -13.12 -3.63 6.46
C VAL A 515 -12.20 -2.42 6.52
N TRP A 516 -11.62 -2.09 5.38
CA TRP A 516 -10.87 -0.86 5.17
C TRP A 516 -11.80 0.33 4.91
N ILE A 517 -11.57 1.44 5.60
CA ILE A 517 -12.36 2.67 5.49
C ILE A 517 -11.45 3.78 4.96
N PRO A 518 -11.72 4.34 3.76
CA PRO A 518 -10.98 5.50 3.29
C PRO A 518 -11.37 6.73 4.11
N ILE A 519 -10.37 7.45 4.60
CA ILE A 519 -10.54 8.61 5.46
C ILE A 519 -9.94 9.89 4.89
N ALA A 520 -9.01 9.79 3.93
CA ALA A 520 -8.50 10.94 3.20
C ALA A 520 -8.01 10.54 1.81
N VAL A 521 -8.12 11.47 0.87
CA VAL A 521 -7.53 11.33 -0.46
C VAL A 521 -6.10 11.85 -0.40
N GLY A 522 -5.12 10.96 -0.61
CA GLY A 522 -3.70 11.28 -0.51
C GLY A 522 -3.15 11.97 -1.75
N HIS A 523 -1.87 12.38 -1.69
CA HIS A 523 -1.19 13.04 -2.80
C HIS A 523 -0.06 12.22 -3.42
N ASN A 524 -0.23 10.90 -3.50
CA ASN A 524 0.80 9.95 -3.94
C ASN A 524 1.99 9.91 -2.96
N ASP A 525 1.71 10.14 -1.69
CA ASP A 525 2.65 9.89 -0.60
C ASP A 525 3.07 8.41 -0.62
N PRO A 526 4.31 8.07 -0.24
CA PRO A 526 4.75 6.68 -0.20
C PRO A 526 3.79 5.81 0.62
N PRO A 527 3.41 4.61 0.15
CA PRO A 527 2.64 3.68 0.95
C PRO A 527 3.37 3.30 2.24
N SER A 528 2.60 3.08 3.31
CA SER A 528 3.07 2.41 4.53
C SER A 528 3.72 1.08 4.20
N THR A 529 4.65 0.62 5.04
CA THR A 529 5.31 -0.68 4.82
C THR A 529 4.39 -1.85 5.17
N THR A 530 4.64 -3.04 4.62
CA THR A 530 3.90 -4.24 5.03
C THR A 530 4.14 -4.61 6.48
N GLU A 531 5.35 -4.39 6.99
CA GLU A 531 5.70 -4.53 8.41
C GLU A 531 4.81 -3.61 9.27
N GLU A 532 4.74 -2.32 8.97
CA GLU A 532 3.90 -1.34 9.69
C GLU A 532 2.43 -1.76 9.71
N VAL A 533 1.90 -2.18 8.55
CA VAL A 533 0.51 -2.61 8.43
C VAL A 533 0.25 -3.85 9.28
N GLN A 534 1.08 -4.89 9.16
CA GLN A 534 0.91 -6.14 9.91
C GLN A 534 1.06 -5.94 11.43
N THR A 535 2.06 -5.16 11.85
CA THR A 535 2.30 -4.86 13.27
C THR A 535 1.10 -4.12 13.89
N LEU A 536 0.58 -3.10 13.21
CA LEU A 536 -0.57 -2.34 13.73
C LEU A 536 -1.88 -3.14 13.64
N LEU A 537 -2.12 -3.93 12.59
CA LEU A 537 -3.28 -4.82 12.52
C LEU A 537 -3.27 -5.87 13.62
N SER A 538 -2.11 -6.48 13.90
CA SER A 538 -1.94 -7.44 15.00
C SER A 538 -2.24 -6.77 16.35
N PHE A 539 -1.81 -5.52 16.53
CA PHE A 539 -2.15 -4.74 17.72
C PHE A 539 -3.66 -4.50 17.84
N LEU A 540 -4.33 -4.11 16.75
CA LEU A 540 -5.78 -3.86 16.75
C LEU A 540 -6.61 -5.12 17.07
N GLN A 541 -6.07 -6.31 16.79
CA GLN A 541 -6.68 -7.59 17.14
C GLN A 541 -6.53 -7.95 18.63
N THR A 542 -5.69 -7.23 19.39
CA THR A 542 -5.56 -7.47 20.83
C THR A 542 -6.81 -6.99 21.58
N ASN A 543 -7.17 -7.70 22.66
CA ASN A 543 -8.28 -7.34 23.56
C ASN A 543 -7.90 -6.26 24.57
N ILE A 544 -7.18 -5.22 24.11
CA ILE A 544 -6.78 -4.11 24.96
C ILE A 544 -7.99 -3.24 25.29
N SER A 545 -8.22 -3.00 26.58
CA SER A 545 -9.15 -1.99 27.05
C SER A 545 -8.42 -0.66 27.20
N TYR A 546 -8.68 0.27 26.27
CA TYR A 546 -8.16 1.64 26.38
C TYR A 546 -8.59 2.28 27.70
N ASP A 547 -9.84 2.10 28.14
CA ASP A 547 -10.33 2.65 29.41
C ASP A 547 -9.48 2.19 30.60
N ASN A 548 -9.10 0.92 30.63
CA ASN A 548 -8.20 0.41 31.67
C ASN A 548 -6.79 0.99 31.51
N ILE A 549 -6.28 1.09 30.28
CA ILE A 549 -4.96 1.69 30.06
C ILE A 549 -4.88 3.11 30.63
N PHE A 550 -5.84 3.97 30.26
CA PHE A 550 -5.83 5.37 30.68
C PHE A 550 -6.04 5.53 32.19
N LYS A 551 -6.89 4.71 32.81
CA LYS A 551 -7.05 4.66 34.27
C LYS A 551 -5.76 4.24 34.98
N GLU A 552 -5.02 3.29 34.42
CA GLU A 552 -3.74 2.87 34.99
C GLU A 552 -2.65 3.93 34.81
N LEU A 553 -2.60 4.58 33.65
CA LEU A 553 -1.68 5.70 33.40
C LEU A 553 -1.89 6.85 34.39
N ASP A 554 -3.15 7.19 34.70
CA ASP A 554 -3.48 8.25 35.64
C ASP A 554 -2.95 7.97 37.07
N LYS A 555 -2.72 6.69 37.42
CA LYS A 555 -2.17 6.28 38.72
C LYS A 555 -0.65 6.34 38.78
N ILE A 556 0.03 6.49 37.65
CA ILE A 556 1.50 6.57 37.60
C ILE A 556 1.90 7.99 37.98
N SER A 557 2.01 8.23 39.27
CA SER A 557 2.66 9.40 39.85
C SER A 557 4.11 9.05 40.17
N ILE A 558 5.02 9.39 39.26
CA ILE A 558 6.45 9.38 39.56
C ILE A 558 6.77 10.74 40.20
N ASN A 559 7.31 10.71 41.41
CA ASN A 559 7.86 11.90 42.06
C ASN A 559 9.01 12.41 41.19
N THR A 560 8.73 13.46 40.41
CA THR A 560 9.75 14.29 39.80
C THR A 560 10.20 15.26 40.89
N ASP A 561 11.13 14.82 41.75
CA ASP A 561 11.87 15.71 42.64
C ASP A 561 12.82 16.59 41.83
#